data_AF-A0AAV9R7X2-F1
#
_entry.id   AF-A0AAV9R7X2-F1
#
_cell.length_a   1.000
_cell.length_b   1.000
_cell.length_c   1.000
_cell.angle_alpha   90.00
_cell.angle_beta   90.00
_cell.angle_gamma   90.00
#
_symmetry.space_group_name_H-M   'P 1'
#
loop_
_entity.id
_entity.type
_entity.pdbx_description
1 polymer ?
#
loop_
_entity_poly.entity_id
_entity_poly.type
_entity_poly.pdbx_seq_one_letter_code
_entity_poly.pdbx_strand_id
1 'polypeptide(L)'
;MEMIILLLLSAVAQLVVTAPHPSTDPARFSLNHIIEEVHKCNKTFANEFFVEDVEELVDAGCKDGFFCKVHNILKEHEKFEETKKDKLTLVRHLKAYITNSNMNCTEVLKTVKKSTVSRPITVLLENIVKCSRRRNLGVK
;
A
#
# COMPACT_ATOMS: atom_id res chain seq x y z
N MET A 1 -40.91 -4.62 -66.41
CA MET A 1 -41.07 -4.95 -64.98
C MET A 1 -39.67 -5.24 -64.48
N GLU A 2 -38.98 -4.23 -63.95
CA GLU A 2 -37.61 -4.38 -63.47
C GLU A 2 -37.61 -4.22 -61.95
N MET A 3 -37.17 -5.26 -61.25
CA MET A 3 -37.20 -5.36 -59.80
C MET A 3 -35.81 -4.97 -59.29
N ILE A 4 -35.68 -3.76 -58.76
CA ILE A 4 -34.42 -3.30 -58.14
C ILE A 4 -34.34 -3.95 -56.76
N ILE A 5 -33.46 -4.94 -56.61
CA ILE A 5 -33.18 -5.61 -55.34
C ILE A 5 -32.21 -4.72 -54.54
N LEU A 6 -32.72 -4.12 -53.47
CA LEU A 6 -31.90 -3.41 -52.47
C LEU A 6 -31.29 -4.44 -51.51
N LEU A 7 -30.03 -4.81 -51.73
CA LEU A 7 -29.25 -5.64 -50.81
C LEU A 7 -28.74 -4.79 -49.64
N LEU A 8 -29.39 -4.91 -48.48
CA LEU A 8 -28.92 -4.32 -47.22
C LEU A 8 -27.81 -5.21 -46.63
N LEU A 9 -26.55 -4.78 -46.80
CA LEU A 9 -25.40 -5.38 -46.12
C LEU A 9 -25.38 -4.90 -44.66
N SER A 10 -25.94 -5.72 -43.78
CA SER A 10 -25.81 -5.58 -42.32
C SER A 10 -24.38 -5.90 -41.89
N ALA A 11 -23.53 -4.89 -41.76
CA ALA A 11 -22.24 -5.02 -41.09
C ALA A 11 -22.46 -5.04 -39.57
N VAL A 12 -22.47 -6.25 -38.98
CA VAL A 12 -22.45 -6.39 -37.52
C VAL A 12 -21.01 -6.14 -37.07
N ALA A 13 -20.69 -4.90 -36.71
CA ALA A 13 -19.48 -4.60 -35.97
C ALA A 13 -19.57 -5.29 -34.61
N GLN A 14 -18.88 -6.43 -34.45
CA GLN A 14 -18.69 -7.03 -33.14
C GLN A 14 -17.82 -6.09 -32.30
N LEU A 15 -18.48 -5.25 -31.50
CA LEU A 15 -17.85 -4.54 -30.40
C LEU A 15 -17.42 -5.62 -29.40
N VAL A 16 -16.18 -6.12 -29.53
CA VAL A 16 -15.54 -6.88 -28.47
C VAL A 16 -15.26 -5.87 -27.36
N VAL A 17 -16.23 -5.66 -26.48
CA VAL A 17 -16.00 -5.03 -25.19
C VAL A 17 -15.13 -6.02 -24.42
N THR A 18 -13.81 -5.84 -24.50
CA THR A 18 -12.91 -6.40 -23.51
C THR A 18 -13.27 -5.73 -22.19
N ALA A 19 -14.14 -6.37 -21.42
CA ALA A 19 -14.33 -6.02 -20.02
C ALA A 19 -12.92 -6.02 -19.40
N PRO A 20 -12.49 -4.93 -18.75
CA PRO A 20 -11.20 -4.91 -18.10
C PRO A 20 -11.21 -6.03 -17.08
N HIS A 21 -10.45 -7.08 -17.33
CA HIS A 21 -10.17 -8.09 -16.32
C HIS A 21 -9.64 -7.34 -15.10
N PRO A 22 -10.16 -7.58 -13.88
CA PRO A 22 -9.54 -7.06 -12.69
C PRO A 22 -8.17 -7.72 -12.59
N SER A 23 -7.15 -7.10 -13.18
CA SER A 23 -5.79 -7.45 -12.86
C SER A 23 -5.61 -7.06 -11.41
N THR A 24 -5.49 -8.07 -10.56
CA THR A 24 -5.12 -7.85 -9.16
C THR A 24 -3.72 -7.29 -9.17
N ASP A 25 -3.62 -5.96 -9.15
CA ASP A 25 -2.35 -5.25 -9.03
C ASP A 25 -1.61 -5.81 -7.80
N PRO A 26 -0.40 -6.40 -7.96
CA PRO A 26 0.38 -6.96 -6.87
C PRO A 26 0.61 -5.98 -5.71
N ALA A 27 0.62 -4.67 -6.00
CA ALA A 27 0.71 -3.63 -4.99
C ALA A 27 -0.58 -3.54 -4.15
N ARG A 28 -1.77 -3.58 -4.78
CA ARG A 28 -3.07 -3.58 -4.08
C ARG A 28 -3.27 -4.79 -3.20
N PHE A 29 -2.87 -5.98 -3.68
CA PHE A 29 -2.90 -7.20 -2.88
C PHE A 29 -2.05 -7.06 -1.60
N SER A 30 -0.87 -6.45 -1.74
CA SER A 30 0.03 -6.21 -0.61
C SER A 30 -0.56 -5.23 0.41
N LEU A 31 -1.28 -4.19 -0.03
CA LEU A 31 -1.93 -3.20 0.85
C LEU A 31 -3.04 -3.82 1.70
N ASN A 32 -3.84 -4.74 1.15
CA ASN A 32 -4.88 -5.43 1.93
C ASN A 32 -4.26 -6.28 3.05
N HIS A 33 -3.21 -7.02 2.73
CA HIS A 33 -2.51 -7.82 3.74
C HIS A 33 -1.81 -6.95 4.79
N ILE A 34 -1.27 -5.78 4.41
CA ILE A 34 -0.73 -4.83 5.40
C ILE A 34 -1.82 -4.44 6.41
N ILE A 35 -3.04 -4.13 5.97
CA ILE A 35 -4.15 -3.77 6.86
C ILE A 35 -4.51 -4.93 7.79
N GLU A 36 -4.63 -6.15 7.25
CA GLU A 36 -4.93 -7.35 8.04
C GLU A 36 -3.87 -7.64 9.11
N GLU A 37 -2.59 -7.55 8.76
CA GLU A 37 -1.48 -7.80 9.67
C GLU A 37 -1.34 -6.73 10.75
N VAL A 38 -1.64 -5.47 10.43
CA VAL A 38 -1.69 -4.41 11.45
C VAL A 38 -2.73 -4.73 12.53
N HIS A 39 -3.90 -5.24 12.16
CA HIS A 39 -4.92 -5.61 13.13
C HIS A 39 -4.48 -6.75 14.08
N LYS A 40 -3.66 -7.69 13.60
CA LYS A 40 -3.04 -8.73 14.44
C LYS A 40 -1.98 -8.14 15.36
N CYS A 41 -1.10 -7.33 14.79
CA CYS A 41 -0.04 -6.61 15.49
C CYS A 41 -0.59 -5.77 16.65
N ASN A 42 -1.68 -5.03 16.47
CA ASN A 42 -2.25 -4.18 17.52
C ASN A 42 -2.70 -4.96 18.77
N LYS A 43 -2.97 -6.27 18.65
CA LYS A 43 -3.27 -7.14 19.79
C LYS A 43 -2.00 -7.62 20.50
N THR A 44 -0.88 -7.67 19.79
CA THR A 44 0.41 -8.23 20.23
C THR A 44 1.37 -7.16 20.73
N PHE A 45 1.30 -5.94 20.19
CA PHE A 45 2.00 -4.76 20.69
C PHE A 45 1.24 -4.21 21.92
N ALA A 46 1.44 -4.83 23.07
CA ALA A 46 1.21 -4.15 24.34
C ALA A 46 1.96 -2.80 24.30
N ASN A 47 1.40 -1.76 24.95
CA ASN A 47 1.75 -0.32 24.88
C ASN A 47 3.20 0.10 25.23
N GLU A 48 4.19 -0.78 25.08
CA GLU A 48 5.54 -0.65 25.66
C GLU A 48 6.56 -0.03 24.71
N PHE A 49 6.20 0.32 23.46
CA PHE A 49 7.16 0.82 22.47
C PHE A 49 6.76 2.17 21.89
N PHE A 50 7.72 3.09 21.91
CA PHE A 50 7.63 4.39 21.25
C PHE A 50 8.54 4.41 20.03
N VAL A 51 8.04 4.99 18.95
CA VAL A 51 8.69 5.06 17.65
C VAL A 51 8.58 6.47 17.09
N GLU A 52 9.47 6.80 16.14
CA GLU A 52 9.46 8.09 15.47
C GLU A 52 8.08 8.42 14.87
N ASP A 53 7.60 9.64 15.11
CA ASP A 53 6.34 10.13 14.59
C ASP A 53 6.42 10.37 13.08
N VAL A 54 5.36 9.98 12.36
CA VAL A 54 5.26 10.08 10.90
C VAL A 54 4.03 10.86 10.44
N GLU A 55 3.34 11.55 11.35
CA GLU A 55 2.11 12.30 11.07
C GLU A 55 2.29 13.31 9.91
N GLU A 56 3.41 14.04 9.87
CA GLU A 56 3.70 14.96 8.76
C GLU A 56 3.70 14.28 7.37
N LEU A 57 4.11 13.00 7.30
CA LEU A 57 4.11 12.23 6.05
C LEU A 57 2.70 11.74 5.68
N VAL A 58 1.84 11.52 6.67
CA VAL A 58 0.43 11.20 6.48
C VAL A 58 -0.31 12.42 5.95
N ASP A 59 -0.03 13.59 6.51
CA ASP A 59 -0.63 14.86 6.10
C ASP A 59 -0.13 15.32 4.73
N ALA A 60 1.13 15.03 4.39
CA ALA A 60 1.69 15.21 3.06
C ALA A 60 1.14 14.24 2.00
N GLY A 61 0.17 13.38 2.34
CA GLY A 61 -0.59 12.58 1.38
C GLY A 61 -0.14 11.12 1.24
N CYS A 62 0.50 10.52 2.25
CA CYS A 62 0.86 9.09 2.22
C CYS A 62 1.69 8.71 0.97
N LYS A 63 2.65 9.56 0.64
CA LYS A 63 3.57 9.36 -0.48
C LYS A 63 4.60 8.26 -0.16
N ASP A 64 5.46 7.94 -1.11
CA ASP A 64 6.45 6.86 -0.97
C ASP A 64 7.35 7.05 0.25
N GLY A 65 7.63 8.30 0.62
CA GLY A 65 8.33 8.67 1.85
C GLY A 65 7.71 8.06 3.11
N PHE A 66 6.38 8.03 3.21
CA PHE A 66 5.67 7.38 4.32
C PHE A 66 6.00 5.89 4.38
N PHE A 67 5.77 5.15 3.29
CA PHE A 67 5.95 3.70 3.27
C PHE A 67 7.41 3.29 3.48
N CYS A 68 8.34 4.00 2.86
CA CYS A 68 9.77 3.80 3.06
C CYS A 68 10.18 4.05 4.51
N LYS A 69 9.68 5.15 5.12
CA LYS A 69 10.02 5.52 6.50
C LYS A 69 9.48 4.50 7.50
N VAL A 70 8.21 4.12 7.37
CA VAL A 70 7.58 3.12 8.25
C VAL A 70 8.26 1.76 8.15
N HIS A 71 8.56 1.30 6.93
CA HIS A 71 9.29 0.05 6.75
C HIS A 71 10.68 0.11 7.40
N ASN A 72 11.39 1.24 7.30
CA ASN A 72 12.68 1.41 7.97
C ASN A 72 12.55 1.33 9.50
N ILE A 73 11.60 2.06 10.08
CA ILE A 73 11.31 2.03 11.54
C ILE A 73 11.04 0.59 11.98
N LEU A 74 10.07 -0.09 11.35
CA LEU A 74 9.68 -1.43 11.77
C LEU A 74 10.79 -2.47 11.59
N LYS A 75 11.61 -2.36 10.53
CA LYS A 75 12.75 -3.23 10.27
C LYS A 75 13.89 -3.02 11.28
N GLU A 76 14.16 -1.78 11.67
CA GLU A 76 15.13 -1.50 12.74
C GLU A 76 14.69 -2.17 14.04
N HIS A 77 13.40 -2.10 14.36
CA HIS A 77 12.83 -2.77 15.52
C HIS A 77 12.73 -4.30 15.37
N GLU A 78 12.62 -4.86 14.16
CA GLU A 78 12.58 -6.30 13.90
C GLU A 78 13.83 -7.00 14.45
N LYS A 79 15.00 -6.38 14.28
CA LYS A 79 16.28 -6.87 14.82
C LYS A 79 16.33 -6.97 16.34
N PHE A 80 15.46 -6.25 17.05
CA PHE A 80 15.40 -6.26 18.50
C PHE A 80 14.38 -7.26 19.06
N GLU A 81 13.44 -7.74 18.24
CA GLU A 81 12.28 -8.53 18.68
C GLU A 81 12.02 -9.69 17.69
N GLU A 82 13.05 -10.49 17.39
CA GLU A 82 12.97 -11.63 16.45
C GLU A 82 11.90 -12.67 16.83
N THR A 83 11.38 -12.62 18.05
CA THR A 83 10.41 -13.57 18.60
C THR A 83 8.97 -13.32 18.16
N LYS A 84 8.63 -12.17 17.56
CA LYS A 84 7.24 -11.80 17.21
C LYS A 84 6.91 -12.03 15.74
N LYS A 85 6.32 -13.20 15.43
CA LYS A 85 5.92 -13.62 14.07
C LYS A 85 5.04 -12.61 13.32
N ASP A 86 4.11 -11.95 14.01
CA ASP A 86 3.20 -10.98 13.38
C ASP A 86 3.96 -9.76 12.84
N LYS A 87 4.98 -9.29 13.58
CA LYS A 87 5.84 -8.18 13.20
C LYS A 87 6.68 -8.52 11.95
N LEU A 88 7.29 -9.71 11.93
CA LEU A 88 8.02 -10.22 10.76
C LEU A 88 7.12 -10.22 9.52
N THR A 89 5.85 -10.61 9.71
CA THR A 89 4.88 -10.70 8.62
C THR A 89 4.50 -9.32 8.09
N LEU A 90 4.23 -8.34 8.97
CA LEU A 90 3.97 -6.96 8.56
C LEU A 90 5.15 -6.33 7.80
N VAL A 91 6.38 -6.48 8.29
CA VAL A 91 7.58 -5.94 7.62
C VAL A 91 7.73 -6.57 6.23
N ARG A 92 7.51 -7.89 6.10
CA ARG A 92 7.55 -8.60 4.81
C ARG A 92 6.52 -8.05 3.81
N HIS A 93 5.28 -7.78 4.25
CA HIS A 93 4.25 -7.24 3.36
C HIS A 93 4.55 -5.79 2.94
N LEU A 94 5.07 -4.96 3.85
CA LEU A 94 5.54 -3.61 3.52
C LEU A 94 6.67 -3.65 2.48
N LYS A 95 7.64 -4.56 2.67
CA LYS A 95 8.72 -4.75 1.70
C LYS A 95 8.20 -5.17 0.32
N ALA A 96 7.26 -6.11 0.28
CA ALA A 96 6.64 -6.55 -0.97
C ALA A 96 5.94 -5.38 -1.69
N TYR A 97 5.19 -4.57 -0.95
CA TYR A 97 4.52 -3.38 -1.50
C TYR A 97 5.52 -2.36 -2.08
N ILE A 98 6.58 -2.05 -1.33
CA ILE A 98 7.66 -1.13 -1.75
C ILE A 98 8.30 -1.62 -3.05
N THR A 99 8.65 -2.91 -3.13
CA THR A 99 9.25 -3.51 -4.31
C THR A 99 8.29 -3.50 -5.50
N ASN A 100 7.04 -3.93 -5.32
CA ASN A 100 6.04 -3.99 -6.38
C ASN A 100 5.66 -2.59 -6.90
N SER A 101 5.80 -1.56 -6.06
CA SER A 101 5.57 -0.16 -6.42
C SER A 101 6.82 0.53 -6.95
N ASN A 102 7.94 -0.18 -7.12
CA ASN A 102 9.23 0.34 -7.59
C ASN A 102 9.76 1.55 -6.80
N MET A 103 9.51 1.59 -5.49
CA MET A 103 9.95 2.69 -4.64
C MET A 103 11.45 2.59 -4.33
N ASN A 104 12.22 3.62 -4.68
CA ASN A 104 13.64 3.70 -4.29
C ASN A 104 13.77 4.29 -2.88
N CYS A 105 13.56 3.45 -1.85
CA CYS A 105 13.62 3.91 -0.48
C CYS A 105 14.98 4.46 -0.05
N THR A 106 16.09 4.04 -0.68
CA THR A 106 17.43 4.57 -0.39
C THR A 106 17.52 6.06 -0.71
N GLU A 107 17.00 6.48 -1.87
CA GLU A 107 17.01 7.89 -2.25
C GLU A 107 15.90 8.69 -1.55
N VAL A 108 14.69 8.11 -1.48
CA VAL A 108 13.54 8.75 -0.83
C VAL A 108 13.86 9.10 0.62
N LEU A 109 14.48 8.20 1.39
CA LEU A 109 14.78 8.43 2.80
C LEU A 109 15.81 9.55 3.04
N LYS A 110 16.65 9.90 2.07
CA LYS A 110 17.56 11.07 2.19
C LYS A 110 16.79 12.39 2.25
N THR A 111 15.61 12.43 1.64
CA THR A 111 14.75 13.63 1.58
C THR A 111 13.72 13.70 2.72
N VAL A 112 13.46 12.56 3.38
CA VAL A 112 12.53 12.49 4.50
C VAL A 112 13.22 13.00 5.76
N LYS A 113 12.72 14.12 6.29
CA LYS A 113 13.19 14.65 7.57
C LYS A 113 12.91 13.64 8.69
N LYS A 114 13.85 13.52 9.61
CA LYS A 114 13.62 12.77 10.85
C LYS A 114 12.78 13.63 11.79
N SER A 115 11.73 13.03 12.36
CA SER A 115 10.99 13.64 13.44
C SER A 115 11.76 13.51 14.75
N THR A 116 11.72 14.55 15.57
CA THR A 116 12.20 14.51 16.96
C THR A 116 11.11 14.05 17.93
N VAL A 117 9.88 13.90 17.45
CA VAL A 117 8.73 13.45 18.25
C VAL A 117 8.67 11.92 18.19
N SER A 118 8.43 11.31 19.36
CA SER A 118 8.23 9.87 19.49
C SER A 118 6.84 9.61 20.01
N ARG A 119 6.14 8.64 19.42
CA ARG A 119 4.76 8.27 19.77
C ARG A 119 4.64 6.76 19.97
N PRO A 120 3.61 6.29 20.69
CA PRO A 120 3.35 4.87 20.82
C PRO A 120 3.24 4.20 19.44
N ILE A 121 3.78 2.98 19.31
CA ILE A 121 3.76 2.22 18.07
C ILE A 121 2.34 1.99 17.53
N THR A 122 1.34 2.00 18.40
CA THR A 122 -0.09 1.93 18.02
C THR A 122 -0.48 3.07 17.08
N VAL A 123 0.06 4.28 17.28
CA VAL A 123 -0.16 5.44 16.39
C VAL A 123 0.45 5.19 15.01
N LEU A 124 1.65 4.60 14.95
CA LEU A 124 2.29 4.21 13.69
C LEU A 124 1.41 3.18 12.94
N LEU A 125 0.89 2.17 13.65
CA LEU A 125 0.00 1.15 13.11
C LEU A 125 -1.29 1.75 12.52
N GLU A 126 -1.93 2.66 13.24
CA GLU A 126 -3.13 3.38 12.74
C GLU A 126 -2.82 4.16 11.46
N ASN A 127 -1.69 4.86 11.43
CA ASN A 127 -1.24 5.59 10.24
C ASN A 127 -0.97 4.67 9.04
N ILE A 128 -0.45 3.46 9.27
CA ILE A 128 -0.28 2.44 8.21
C ILE A 128 -1.63 2.07 7.61
N VAL A 129 -2.66 1.82 8.44
CA VAL A 129 -4.00 1.48 7.97
C VAL A 129 -4.59 2.64 7.16
N LYS A 130 -4.49 3.87 7.69
CA LYS A 130 -4.98 5.09 7.04
C LYS A 130 -4.34 5.28 5.66
N CYS A 131 -3.02 5.21 5.57
CA CYS A 131 -2.29 5.41 4.32
C CYS A 131 -2.48 4.26 3.32
N SER A 132 -2.54 3.02 3.80
CA SER A 132 -2.82 1.85 2.96
C SER A 132 -4.20 1.95 2.30
N ARG A 133 -5.22 2.37 3.07
CA ARG A 133 -6.58 2.61 2.55
C ARG A 133 -6.60 3.73 1.52
N ARG A 134 -5.95 4.88 1.79
CA ARG A 134 -5.86 6.01 0.84
C ARG A 134 -5.24 5.58 -0.50
N ARG A 135 -4.13 4.84 -0.47
CA ARG A 135 -3.50 4.31 -1.68
C ARG A 135 -4.34 3.27 -2.42
N ASN A 136 -5.03 2.39 -1.70
CA ASN A 136 -5.94 1.41 -2.30
C ASN A 136 -7.10 2.08 -3.05
N LEU A 137 -7.66 3.15 -2.48
CA LEU A 137 -8.75 3.91 -3.10
C LEU A 137 -8.29 4.82 -4.25
N GLY A 138 -6.98 4.88 -4.53
CA GLY A 138 -6.42 5.75 -5.56
C GLY A 138 -6.51 7.24 -5.23
N VAL A 139 -6.78 7.58 -3.97
CA VAL A 139 -6.83 8.97 -3.49
C VAL A 139 -5.38 9.46 -3.39
N LYS A 140 -4.96 10.23 -4.39
CA LYS A 140 -3.65 10.90 -4.45
C LYS A 140 -3.71 12.24 -3.74
#